data_AF-A0A1F9PQD3-F1
#
_entry.id   AF-A0A1F9PQD3-F1
#
_cell.length_a   1.000
_cell.length_b   1.000
_cell.length_c   1.000
_cell.angle_alpha   90.00
_cell.angle_beta   90.00
_cell.angle_gamma   90.00
#
_symmetry.space_group_name_H-M   'P 1'
#
loop_
_entity.id
_entity.type
_entity.pdbx_description
1 polymer ?
#
loop_
_entity_poly.entity_id
_entity_poly.type
_entity_poly.pdbx_seq_one_letter_code
_entity_poly.pdbx_strand_id
1 'polypeptide(L)' 'MVTAYFNPRPINVSRAEAAQEGTTTKVFIELRDTNYPGSTYTLAYDPQSDQLKGVYFQAALQQSFDVVFVRMK' A
#
# COMPACT_ATOMS: atom_id res chain seq x y z
N MET A 1 14.83 11.10 2.23
CA MET A 1 14.39 10.63 3.56
C MET A 1 13.41 9.49 3.31
N VAL A 2 13.74 8.26 3.70
CA VAL A 2 12.82 7.12 3.58
C VAL A 2 12.13 6.99 4.93
N THR A 3 10.82 7.22 5.00
CA THR A 3 10.06 7.00 6.24
C THR A 3 9.71 5.52 6.32
N ALA A 4 10.13 4.85 7.39
CA ALA A 4 9.75 3.46 7.64
C ALA A 4 8.41 3.47 8.37
N TYR A 5 7.35 3.07 7.68
CA TYR A 5 6.02 2.95 8.26
C TYR A 5 5.95 1.68 9.12
N PHE A 6 6.19 1.83 10.43
CA PHE A 6 6.01 0.77 11.41
C PHE A 6 4.62 0.91 12.03
N ASN A 7 3.70 -0.01 11.70
CA ASN A 7 2.45 -0.09 12.43
C ASN A 7 2.63 -1.00 13.67
N PRO A 8 2.67 -0.45 14.89
CA PRO A 8 2.99 -1.23 16.10
C PRO A 8 1.87 -2.19 16.53
N ARG A 9 0.71 -2.12 15.87
CA ARG A 9 -0.47 -2.97 16.10
C ARG A 9 -0.96 -3.51 14.75
N PRO A 10 -1.59 -4.70 14.70
CA PRO A 10 -2.26 -5.15 13.49
C PRO A 10 -3.34 -4.13 13.10
N ILE A 11 -3.37 -3.74 11.82
CA ILE A 11 -4.44 -2.91 11.23
C ILE A 11 -5.44 -3.85 10.58
N ASN A 12 -6.72 -3.61 10.80
CA ASN A 12 -7.78 -4.29 10.06
C ASN A 12 -7.76 -3.89 8.58
N VAL A 13 -7.57 -4.90 7.72
CA VAL A 13 -7.67 -4.79 6.26
C VAL A 13 -9.10 -5.09 5.87
N SER A 14 -9.84 -4.09 5.37
CA SER A 14 -11.22 -4.29 4.91
C SER A 14 -11.27 -4.94 3.53
N ARG A 15 -10.30 -4.64 2.67
CA ARG A 15 -10.22 -5.15 1.31
C ARG A 15 -8.78 -5.32 0.91
N ALA A 16 -8.47 -6.45 0.29
CA ALA A 16 -7.18 -6.69 -0.35
C ALA A 16 -7.42 -7.46 -1.65
N GLU A 17 -6.92 -6.91 -2.75
CA GLU A 17 -7.08 -7.49 -4.08
C GLU A 17 -5.76 -7.42 -4.82
N ALA A 18 -5.50 -8.47 -5.59
CA ALA A 18 -4.45 -8.48 -6.59
C ALA A 18 -5.10 -8.76 -7.94
N ALA A 19 -4.74 -7.98 -8.95
CA ALA A 19 -5.23 -8.11 -10.31
C ALA A 19 -4.06 -8.03 -11.28
N GLN A 20 -4.21 -8.67 -12.43
CA GLN A 20 -3.25 -8.58 -13.51
C GLN A 20 -3.79 -7.64 -14.59
N GLU A 21 -3.06 -6.57 -14.88
CA GLU A 21 -3.38 -5.63 -15.96
C GLU A 21 -2.28 -5.73 -17.02
N GLY A 22 -2.58 -6.47 -18.09
CA GLY A 22 -1.57 -6.86 -19.08
C GLY A 22 -0.47 -7.71 -18.43
N THR A 23 0.76 -7.20 -18.44
CA THR A 23 1.91 -7.85 -17.80
C THR A 23 2.19 -7.33 -16.38
N THR A 24 1.45 -6.33 -15.91
CA THR A 24 1.68 -5.69 -14.61
C THR A 24 0.74 -6.27 -13.55
N THR A 25 1.30 -6.73 -12.43
CA THR A 25 0.49 -7.10 -11.26
C THR A 25 0.18 -5.86 -10.45
N LYS A 26 -1.11 -5.53 -10.28
CA LYS A 26 -1.58 -4.46 -9.40
C LYS A 26 -2.08 -5.04 -8.09
N VAL A 27 -1.83 -4.31 -7.02
CA VAL A 27 -2.28 -4.65 -5.67
C VAL A 27 -3.04 -3.46 -5.11
N PHE A 28 -4.24 -3.71 -4.63
CA PHE A 28 -5.07 -2.74 -3.92
C PHE A 28 -5.32 -3.22 -2.50
N ILE A 29 -5.13 -2.32 -1.53
CA ILE A 29 -5.41 -2.60 -0.12
C ILE A 29 -6.19 -1.43 0.45
N GLU A 30 -7.27 -1.72 1.16
CA GLU A 30 -8.01 -0.75 1.97
C GLU A 30 -7.88 -1.10 3.45
N LEU A 31 -7.48 -0.11 4.24
CA LEU A 31 -7.34 -0.17 5.68
C LEU A 31 -8.53 0.52 6.33
N ARG A 32 -9.29 -0.24 7.14
CA ARG A 32 -10.38 0.29 7.96
C ARG A 32 -10.22 -0.14 9.39
N ASP A 33 -9.74 0.77 10.22
CA ASP A 33 -9.53 0.56 11.64
C ASP A 33 -9.57 1.90 12.40
N THR A 34 -9.40 1.87 13.71
CA THR A 34 -9.18 3.02 14.57
C THR A 34 -7.97 3.81 14.04
N ASN A 35 -8.21 5.05 13.60
CA ASN A 35 -7.29 5.96 12.90
C ASN A 35 -7.09 5.73 11.38
N TYR A 36 -7.71 4.70 10.82
CA TYR A 36 -7.71 4.42 9.39
C TYR A 36 -9.14 4.41 8.87
N PRO A 37 -9.74 5.55 8.53
CA PRO A 37 -11.14 5.61 8.09
C PRO A 37 -11.33 5.19 6.61
N GLY A 38 -10.49 4.28 6.09
CA GLY A 38 -10.44 3.91 4.66
C GLY A 38 -9.19 4.38 3.94
N SER A 39 -8.02 4.31 4.60
CA SER A 39 -6.75 4.61 3.91
C SER A 39 -6.43 3.51 2.90
N THR A 40 -5.85 3.85 1.75
CA THR A 40 -5.63 2.87 0.68
C THR A 40 -4.20 2.80 0.21
N TYR A 41 -3.78 1.62 -0.24
CA TYR A 41 -2.60 1.42 -1.05
C TYR A 41 -3.02 0.99 -2.44
N THR A 42 -2.53 1.71 -3.45
CA THR A 42 -2.67 1.32 -4.86
C THR A 42 -1.27 1.14 -5.41
N LEU A 43 -0.89 -0.10 -5.64
CA LEU A 43 0.48 -0.51 -5.94
C LEU A 43 0.55 -1.28 -7.26
N ALA A 44 1.69 -1.16 -7.94
CA ALA A 44 2.07 -1.97 -9.07
C ALA A 44 3.39 -2.70 -8.73
N TYR A 45 3.45 -3.97 -9.06
CA TYR A 45 4.65 -4.78 -8.91
C TYR A 45 5.61 -4.50 -10.06
N ASP A 46 6.83 -4.12 -9.70
CA ASP A 46 7.96 -3.98 -10.60
C ASP A 46 8.85 -5.23 -10.51
N PRO A 47 8.80 -6.14 -11.50
CA PRO A 47 9.57 -7.37 -11.48
C PRO A 47 11.07 -7.14 -11.68
N GLN A 48 11.50 -6.00 -12.23
CA GLN A 48 12.93 -5.72 -12.43
C GLN A 48 13.64 -5.42 -11.11
N SER A 49 12.90 -4.84 -10.16
CA SER A 49 13.46 -4.39 -8.88
C SER A 49 12.89 -5.12 -7.65
N ASP A 50 12.03 -6.13 -7.86
CA ASP A 50 11.30 -6.91 -6.85
C ASP A 50 10.63 -6.03 -5.79
N GLN A 51 9.89 -5.02 -6.27
CA GLN A 51 9.30 -3.95 -5.47
C GLN A 51 7.83 -3.72 -5.82
N LEU A 52 7.03 -3.32 -4.83
CA LEU A 52 5.71 -2.75 -5.07
C LEU A 52 5.79 -1.23 -4.95
N LYS A 53 5.42 -0.52 -6.01
CA LYS A 53 5.50 0.94 -6.10
C LYS A 53 4.11 1.50 -6.34
N GLY A 54 3.80 2.64 -5.74
CA GLY A 54 2.55 3.32 -6.01
C GLY A 54 2.22 4.35 -4.96
N VAL A 55 0.93 4.50 -4.66
CA VAL A 55 0.42 5.58 -3.82
C VAL A 55 -0.23 5.03 -2.57
N TYR A 56 0.10 5.63 -1.43
CA TYR A 56 -0.65 5.53 -0.19
C TYR A 56 -1.54 6.75 -0.02
N PHE A 57 -2.85 6.55 0.07
CA PHE A 57 -3.81 7.59 0.41
C PHE A 57 -4.15 7.52 1.91
N GLN A 58 -3.74 8.53 2.66
CA GLN A 58 -4.06 8.68 4.08
C GLN A 58 -5.41 9.39 4.23
N ALA A 59 -6.47 8.61 4.47
CA ALA A 59 -7.83 9.12 4.51
C ALA A 59 -8.07 10.16 5.63
N ALA A 60 -7.40 10.04 6.78
CA ALA A 60 -7.57 10.96 7.90
C ALA A 60 -7.02 12.37 7.63
N LEU A 61 -5.95 12.49 6.82
CA LEU A 61 -5.36 13.77 6.43
C LEU A 61 -5.75 14.19 5.00
N GLN A 62 -6.44 13.32 4.26
CA GLN A 62 -6.77 13.48 2.84
C GLN A 62 -5.53 13.79 1.98
N GLN A 63 -4.43 13.08 2.25
CA GLN A 63 -3.15 13.26 1.55
C GLN A 63 -2.71 11.97 0.88
N SER A 64 -1.96 12.12 -0.20
CA SER A 64 -1.38 11.01 -0.96
C SER A 64 0.13 11.07 -0.89
N PHE A 65 0.76 9.91 -0.74
CA PHE A 65 2.21 9.76 -0.67
C PHE A 65 2.68 8.68 -1.63
N ASP A 66 3.76 8.95 -2.36
CA ASP A 66 4.45 7.90 -3.10
C ASP A 66 5.13 6.95 -2.11
N VAL A 67 4.88 5.65 -2.30
CA VAL A 67 5.39 4.59 -1.44
C VAL A 67 6.04 3.50 -2.27
N VAL A 68 7.08 2.90 -1.67
CA VAL A 68 7.80 1.77 -2.23
C VAL A 68 7.93 0.73 -1.12
N PHE A 69 7.41 -0.47 -1.38
CA PHE A 69 7.63 -1.64 -0.54
C PHE A 69 8.73 -2.48 -1.15
N VAL A 70 9.77 -2.71 -0.36
CA VAL A 70 10.86 -3.63 -0.68
C VAL A 70 10.58 -4.98 0.00
N ARG A 71 10.85 -6.09 -0.68
CA ARG A 71 10.74 -7.42 -0.07
C ARG A 71 11.73 -7.53 1.10
N MET A 72 11.22 -7.78 2.30
CA MET A 72 12.05 -8.16 3.45
C MET A 72 12.43 -9.63 3.34
N LYS A 73 13.66 -9.96 3.77
CA LYS A 73 14.18 -11.33 3.84
C LYS A 73 13.72 -12.04 5.11
#